data_AF-A0A6I6GLU9-F1
#
_entry.id   AF-A0A6I6GLU9-F1
#
_cell.length_a   1.000
_cell.length_b   1.000
_cell.length_c   1.000
_cell.angle_alpha   90.00
_cell.angle_beta   90.00
_cell.angle_gamma   90.00
#
_symmetry.space_group_name_H-M   'P 1'
#
loop_
_entity.id
_entity.type
_entity.pdbx_description
1 polymer ?
#
loop_
_entity_poly.entity_id
_entity_poly.type
_entity_poly.pdbx_seq_one_letter_code
_entity_poly.pdbx_strand_id
1 'polypeptide(L)'
;MDAGAPIIPCSVVGSEEIYPKIGEFSPLARLLGVPYLPITPTFPLLGPLGGIPLPTKWTIEFGEPIETSHLGSDAGDDPMIVFEITDQVRETIQNTLFRNLARRGSVFFG
;
A
#
# COMPACT_ATOMS: atom_id res chain seq x y z
N MET A 1 1.40 15.83 -18.36
CA MET A 1 0.07 15.80 -17.71
C MET A 1 -0.99 15.72 -18.80
N ASP A 2 -0.70 14.92 -19.81
CA ASP A 2 -1.27 15.08 -21.15
C ASP A 2 -2.74 14.70 -21.24
N ALA A 3 -3.20 13.87 -20.30
CA ALA A 3 -4.60 13.50 -20.17
C ALA A 3 -5.45 14.59 -19.49
N GLY A 4 -4.85 15.59 -18.83
CA GLY A 4 -5.55 16.64 -18.06
C GLY A 4 -6.41 16.10 -16.90
N ALA A 5 -6.18 14.86 -16.49
CA ALA A 5 -6.98 14.18 -15.47
C ALA A 5 -6.49 14.53 -14.05
N PRO A 6 -7.40 14.66 -13.08
CA PRO A 6 -7.02 14.95 -11.71
C PRO A 6 -6.25 13.78 -11.09
N ILE A 7 -5.31 14.09 -10.21
CA ILE A 7 -4.55 13.11 -9.44
C ILE A 7 -5.24 12.94 -8.08
N ILE A 8 -5.60 11.71 -7.72
CA ILE A 8 -6.24 11.41 -6.44
C ILE A 8 -5.19 10.77 -5.50
N PRO A 9 -4.75 11.46 -4.43
CA PRO A 9 -3.88 10.86 -3.43
C PRO A 9 -4.59 9.70 -2.73
N CYS A 10 -3.90 8.57 -2.55
CA CYS A 10 -4.45 7.38 -1.90
C CYS A 10 -3.52 6.93 -0.78
N SER A 11 -4.06 6.85 0.44
CA SER A 11 -3.35 6.36 1.62
C SER A 11 -3.90 4.99 2.00
N VAL A 12 -3.02 3.99 2.10
CA VAL A 12 -3.36 2.62 2.50
C VAL A 12 -2.62 2.28 3.78
N VAL A 13 -3.34 1.78 4.79
CA VAL A 13 -2.79 1.39 6.10
C VAL A 13 -3.25 -0.03 6.45
N GLY A 14 -2.35 -0.87 6.99
CA GLY A 14 -2.63 -2.23 7.46
C GLY A 14 -2.46 -3.32 6.40
N SER A 15 -2.14 -2.95 5.15
CA SER A 15 -1.85 -3.90 4.07
C SER A 15 -0.53 -4.66 4.29
N GLU A 16 0.41 -4.00 4.97
CA GLU A 16 1.75 -4.48 5.30
C GLU A 16 1.75 -5.54 6.41
N GLU A 17 0.63 -5.74 7.10
CA GLU A 17 0.53 -6.61 8.27
C GLU A 17 -0.15 -7.96 7.97
N ILE A 18 -0.79 -8.12 6.80
CA ILE A 18 -1.60 -9.31 6.45
C ILE A 18 -0.79 -10.60 6.41
N TYR A 19 0.50 -10.48 6.06
CA TYR A 19 1.47 -11.55 6.08
C TYR A 19 2.82 -10.98 6.51
N PRO A 20 3.27 -11.19 7.76
CA PRO A 20 4.69 -11.09 8.07
C PRO A 20 5.41 -12.24 7.35
N LYS A 21 5.63 -12.09 6.04
CA LYS A 21 6.34 -13.05 5.21
C LYS A 21 7.82 -12.92 5.54
N ILE A 22 8.32 -13.82 6.38
CA ILE A 22 9.75 -13.85 6.77
C ILE A 22 10.60 -14.37 5.61
N GLY A 23 10.01 -15.20 4.75
CA GLY A 23 10.65 -15.73 3.54
C GLY A 23 9.72 -16.60 2.71
N GLU A 24 10.26 -17.19 1.65
CA GLU A 24 9.56 -18.16 0.81
C GLU A 24 10.35 -19.46 0.71
N PHE A 25 9.64 -20.59 0.63
CA PHE A 25 10.27 -21.90 0.46
C PHE A 25 9.98 -22.48 -0.93
N SER A 26 10.70 -21.96 -1.92
CA SER A 26 10.55 -22.31 -3.34
C SER A 26 10.71 -23.81 -3.68
N PRO A 27 11.55 -24.61 -2.99
CA PRO A 27 11.66 -26.05 -3.28
C PRO A 27 10.36 -26.83 -3.00
N LEU A 28 9.66 -26.53 -1.90
CA LEU A 28 8.41 -27.22 -1.54
C LEU A 28 7.22 -26.67 -2.33
N ALA A 29 7.23 -25.38 -2.70
CA ALA A 29 6.23 -24.80 -3.59
C ALA A 29 6.19 -25.52 -4.95
N ARG A 30 7.38 -25.81 -5.52
CA ARG A 30 7.52 -26.57 -6.78
C ARG A 30 7.06 -28.02 -6.64
N LEU A 31 7.31 -28.67 -5.50
CA LEU A 31 6.88 -30.05 -5.24
C LEU A 31 5.36 -30.16 -5.10
N LEU A 32 4.71 -29.15 -4.54
CA LEU A 32 3.26 -29.09 -4.32
C LEU A 32 2.48 -28.45 -5.47
N GLY A 33 3.14 -27.92 -6.50
CA GLY A 33 2.50 -27.28 -7.66
C GLY A 33 1.82 -25.94 -7.36
N VAL A 34 2.21 -25.26 -6.28
CA VAL A 34 1.63 -23.97 -5.85
C VAL A 34 2.57 -22.81 -6.21
N PRO A 35 2.04 -21.61 -6.53
CA PRO A 35 2.85 -20.49 -7.05
C PRO A 35 3.89 -19.96 -6.06
N TYR A 36 3.63 -20.07 -4.77
CA TYR A 36 4.58 -19.78 -3.70
C TYR A 36 4.14 -20.47 -2.41
N LEU A 37 5.09 -20.70 -1.49
CA LEU A 37 4.79 -21.20 -0.15
C LEU A 37 5.37 -20.22 0.88
N PRO A 38 4.52 -19.45 1.58
CA PRO A 38 4.98 -18.44 2.54
C PRO A 38 5.53 -19.11 3.80
N ILE A 39 6.70 -18.68 4.28
CA ILE A 39 7.17 -19.00 5.63
C ILE A 39 6.67 -17.88 6.55
N THR A 40 5.77 -18.23 7.45
CA THR A 40 5.24 -17.35 8.49
C THR A 40 5.78 -17.82 9.85
N PRO A 41 5.66 -17.05 10.94
CA PRO A 41 6.10 -17.52 12.26
C PRO A 41 5.47 -18.85 12.71
N THR A 42 4.29 -19.18 12.19
CA THR A 42 3.48 -20.35 12.55
C THR A 42 3.49 -21.45 11.48
N PHE A 43 3.84 -21.13 10.24
CA PHE A 43 4.00 -22.08 9.12
C PHE A 43 5.48 -22.38 8.85
N PRO A 44 5.91 -23.65 8.75
CA PRO A 44 5.10 -24.86 8.55
C PRO A 44 4.72 -25.62 9.82
N LEU A 45 5.13 -25.17 11.01
CA LEU A 45 5.05 -25.93 12.26
C LEU A 45 3.61 -26.33 12.66
N LEU A 46 2.63 -25.47 12.42
CA LEU A 46 1.19 -25.74 12.67
C LEU A 46 0.46 -26.32 11.43
N GLY A 47 1.19 -26.73 10.40
CA GLY A 47 0.59 -27.20 9.14
C GLY A 47 -0.27 -26.11 8.46
N PRO A 48 -1.37 -26.48 7.76
CA PRO A 48 -2.23 -25.52 7.06
C PRO A 48 -2.79 -24.39 7.93
N LEU A 49 -2.97 -24.64 9.23
CA LEU A 49 -3.45 -23.64 10.19
C LEU A 49 -2.45 -22.50 10.41
N GLY A 50 -1.15 -22.74 10.24
CA GLY A 50 -0.11 -21.70 10.30
C GLY A 50 -0.10 -20.78 9.07
N GLY A 51 -0.77 -21.18 7.99
CA GLY A 51 -0.93 -20.38 6.77
C GLY A 51 -2.13 -19.42 6.80
N ILE A 52 -2.93 -19.47 7.87
CA ILE A 52 -4.10 -18.59 8.03
C ILE A 52 -3.58 -17.15 8.22
N PRO A 53 -3.95 -16.21 7.35
CA PRO A 53 -3.56 -14.81 7.48
C PRO A 53 -4.11 -14.24 8.78
N LEU A 54 -3.32 -13.39 9.45
CA LEU A 54 -3.80 -12.70 10.64
C LEU A 54 -4.93 -11.73 10.24
N PRO A 55 -5.96 -11.56 11.08
CA PRO A 55 -7.01 -10.59 10.82
C PRO A 55 -6.42 -9.18 10.89
N THR A 56 -6.20 -8.57 9.73
CA THR A 56 -5.73 -7.18 9.62
C THR A 56 -6.84 -6.31 9.05
N LYS A 57 -7.08 -5.16 9.70
CA LYS A 57 -8.02 -4.16 9.20
C LYS A 57 -7.30 -3.28 8.19
N TRP A 58 -7.83 -3.21 6.98
CA TRP A 58 -7.33 -2.33 5.93
C TRP A 58 -8.15 -1.05 5.90
N THR A 59 -7.46 0.07 5.91
CA THR A 59 -8.08 1.38 5.69
C THR A 59 -7.49 1.96 4.42
N ILE A 60 -8.36 2.32 3.48
CA ILE A 60 -8.02 3.03 2.25
C ILE A 60 -8.72 4.38 2.31
N GLU A 61 -7.95 5.47 2.35
CA GLU A 61 -8.47 6.84 2.32
C GLU A 61 -8.08 7.49 1.01
N PHE A 62 -9.08 8.00 0.29
CA PHE A 62 -8.92 8.80 -0.91
C PHE A 62 -8.93 10.28 -0.51
N GLY A 63 -7.85 10.98 -0.86
CA GLY A 63 -7.71 12.41 -0.62
C GLY A 63 -8.48 13.26 -1.63
N GLU A 64 -8.41 14.57 -1.42
CA GLU A 64 -8.98 15.55 -2.36
C GLU A 64 -8.27 15.49 -3.71
N PRO A 65 -8.99 15.52 -4.84
CA PRO A 65 -8.39 15.53 -6.17
C PRO A 65 -7.51 16.75 -6.40
N ILE A 66 -6.30 16.54 -6.90
CA ILE A 66 -5.39 17.58 -7.36
C ILE A 66 -5.66 17.78 -8.86
N GLU A 67 -6.32 18.90 -9.19
CA GLU A 67 -6.65 19.27 -10.55
C GLU A 67 -5.38 19.60 -11.35
N THR A 68 -5.18 18.94 -12.49
CA THR A 68 -4.01 19.16 -13.37
C THR A 68 -4.37 19.79 -14.71
N SER A 69 -5.67 19.93 -14.99
CA SER A 69 -6.22 20.44 -16.26
C SER A 69 -5.75 21.85 -16.62
N HIS A 70 -5.35 22.65 -15.62
CA HIS A 70 -4.90 24.04 -15.81
C HIS A 70 -3.41 24.16 -16.13
N LEU A 71 -2.62 23.08 -16.01
CA LEU A 71 -1.16 23.11 -16.14
C LEU A 71 -0.69 23.00 -17.61
N GLY A 72 -1.58 22.64 -18.54
CA GLY A 72 -1.26 22.42 -19.95
C GLY A 72 -0.73 21.01 -20.23
N SER A 73 -0.70 20.60 -21.50
CA SER A 73 -0.25 19.25 -21.90
C SER A 73 1.19 19.00 -21.47
N ASP A 74 2.06 19.96 -21.76
CA ASP A 74 3.52 19.87 -21.66
C ASP A 74 4.02 19.95 -20.21
N ALA A 75 3.14 20.17 -19.23
CA ALA A 75 3.49 20.21 -17.80
C ALA A 75 4.07 18.89 -17.27
N GLY A 76 3.90 17.78 -18.00
CA GLY A 76 4.57 16.52 -17.66
C GLY A 76 6.08 16.54 -17.90
N ASP A 77 6.55 17.44 -18.76
CA ASP A 77 7.96 17.54 -19.17
C ASP A 77 8.71 18.62 -18.38
N ASP A 78 8.00 19.49 -17.65
CA ASP A 78 8.60 20.49 -16.77
C ASP A 78 8.97 19.86 -15.41
N PRO A 79 10.27 19.72 -15.09
CA PRO A 79 10.70 19.11 -13.84
C PRO A 79 10.23 19.86 -12.59
N MET A 80 10.03 21.17 -12.67
CA MET A 80 9.58 21.98 -11.53
C MET A 80 8.12 21.70 -11.22
N ILE A 81 7.25 21.65 -12.24
CA ILE A 81 5.82 21.33 -12.05
C ILE A 81 5.65 19.91 -11.51
N VAL A 82 6.37 18.94 -12.08
CA VAL A 82 6.33 17.56 -11.61
C VAL A 82 6.80 17.46 -10.15
N PHE A 83 7.84 18.19 -9.79
CA PHE A 83 8.35 18.23 -8.42
C PHE A 83 7.32 18.80 -7.44
N GLU A 84 6.73 19.95 -7.74
CA GLU A 84 5.70 20.59 -6.90
C GLU A 84 4.50 19.67 -6.66
N ILE A 85 3.98 19.04 -7.72
CA ILE A 85 2.83 18.14 -7.64
C ILE A 85 3.19 16.88 -6.85
N THR A 86 4.40 16.35 -7.04
CA THR A 86 4.89 15.20 -6.27
C THR A 86 5.01 15.54 -4.78
N ASP A 87 5.46 16.75 -4.45
CA ASP A 87 5.57 17.20 -3.05
C ASP A 87 4.18 17.38 -2.42
N GLN A 88 3.23 17.99 -3.13
CA GLN A 88 1.84 18.12 -2.68
C GLN A 88 1.16 16.76 -2.43
N VAL A 89 1.34 15.80 -3.35
CA VAL A 89 0.83 14.43 -3.18
C VAL A 89 1.47 13.78 -1.96
N ARG A 90 2.79 13.90 -1.80
CA ARG A 90 3.53 13.36 -0.66
C ARG A 90 3.00 13.94 0.65
N GLU A 91 2.87 15.25 0.76
CA GLU A 91 2.38 15.91 1.96
C GLU A 91 0.96 15.46 2.31
N THR A 92 0.07 15.38 1.31
CA THR A 92 -1.32 14.93 1.50
C THR A 92 -1.36 13.50 2.02
N ILE A 93 -0.59 12.60 1.42
CA ILE A 93 -0.50 11.19 1.85
C ILE A 93 0.07 11.12 3.26
N GLN A 94 1.14 11.86 3.58
CA GLN A 94 1.74 11.82 4.91
C GLN A 94 0.78 12.33 5.99
N ASN A 95 0.12 13.47 5.78
CA ASN A 95 -0.88 13.99 6.70
C ASN A 95 -2.00 12.98 6.93
N THR A 96 -2.45 12.34 5.86
CA THR A 96 -3.53 11.35 5.91
C THR A 96 -3.10 10.07 6.63
N LEU A 97 -1.88 9.60 6.39
CA LEU A 97 -1.27 8.48 7.10
C LEU A 97 -1.12 8.80 8.59
N PHE A 98 -0.62 9.98 8.96
CA PHE A 98 -0.51 10.39 10.36
C PHE A 98 -1.87 10.44 11.07
N ARG A 99 -2.91 10.98 10.42
CA ARG A 99 -4.27 10.97 10.96
C ARG A 99 -4.80 9.56 11.15
N ASN A 100 -4.63 8.69 10.15
CA ASN A 100 -5.09 7.31 10.21
C ASN A 100 -4.33 6.49 11.26
N LEU A 101 -3.02 6.69 11.38
CA LEU A 101 -2.21 6.07 12.42
C LEU A 101 -2.63 6.54 13.82
N ALA A 102 -2.86 7.85 14.01
CA ALA A 102 -3.31 8.40 15.29
C ALA A 102 -4.74 7.97 15.69
N ARG A 103 -5.60 7.70 14.70
CA ARG A 103 -6.95 7.13 14.94
C ARG A 103 -6.90 5.64 15.26
N ARG A 104 -5.78 4.97 14.99
CA ARG A 104 -5.63 3.53 15.20
C ARG A 104 -5.32 3.26 16.68
N GLY A 105 -6.31 2.77 17.43
CA GLY A 105 -6.16 2.29 18.80
C GLY A 105 -5.44 0.93 18.89
N SER A 106 -5.48 0.12 17.83
CA SER A 106 -4.78 -1.17 17.76
C SER A 106 -4.56 -1.65 16.32
N VAL A 107 -3.37 -2.22 16.10
CA VAL A 107 -2.96 -2.93 14.88
C VAL A 107 -3.98 -4.03 14.50
N PHE A 108 -4.53 -4.74 15.49
CA PHE A 108 -5.44 -5.87 15.26
C PHE A 108 -6.92 -5.54 15.47
N PHE A 109 -7.25 -4.56 16.31
CA PHE A 109 -8.63 -4.28 16.72
C PHE A 109 -9.21 -2.96 16.24
N GLY A 110 -8.41 -2.07 15.65
CA GLY A 110 -8.84 -0.72 15.28
C GLY A 110 -8.29 0.29 16.25
#